data_AF-A0A9E0KWF1-F1
#
_entry.id   AF-A0A9E0KWF1-F1
#
_cell.length_a   1.000
_cell.length_b   1.000
_cell.length_c   1.000
_cell.angle_alpha   90.00
_cell.angle_beta   90.00
_cell.angle_gamma   90.00
#
_symmetry.space_group_name_H-M   'P 1'
#
loop_
_entity.id
_entity.type
_entity.pdbx_description
1 polymer ?
#
loop_
_entity_poly.entity_id
_entity_poly.type
_entity_poly.pdbx_seq_one_letter_code
_entity_poly.pdbx_strand_id
1 'polypeptide(L)'
;MTEQLIQIQETKSGKKSSKAAFNWQDPLSFDSLLTEDETIIQTQARQYCQKKLLPRIIKANRDEIFDPAIYLEMGEMGFLGSTLSGYGCADTSYVAYGLIAREVERIDSSYRSALSVQSSLVMYPIHSYASETLKEELLQYGHQQLLNVSESELQEKIESTLAKTFMRMGAALL
;
A
#
# COMPACT_ATOMS: atom_id res chain seq x y z
N MET A 1 17.94 15.90 79.38
CA MET A 1 18.16 14.45 79.15
C MET A 1 16.95 13.98 78.37
N THR A 2 17.02 13.56 77.12
CA THR A 2 18.14 12.96 76.38
C THR A 2 17.81 13.04 74.89
N GLU A 3 18.83 13.29 74.09
CA GLU A 3 18.84 13.40 72.63
C GLU A 3 18.32 12.11 71.96
N GLN A 4 17.54 12.24 70.89
CA GLN A 4 17.44 11.18 69.88
C GLN A 4 17.69 11.77 68.49
N LEU A 5 18.69 11.16 67.87
CA LEU A 5 19.38 11.55 66.66
C LEU A 5 18.48 11.50 65.43
N ILE A 6 18.57 12.55 64.61
CA ILE A 6 18.09 12.60 63.24
C ILE A 6 18.94 11.62 62.41
N GLN A 7 18.36 10.50 61.97
CA GLN A 7 18.96 9.70 60.89
C GLN A 7 18.59 10.34 59.55
N ILE A 8 19.56 11.01 58.94
CA ILE A 8 19.51 11.40 57.53
C ILE A 8 19.61 10.09 56.72
N GLN A 9 18.51 9.66 56.11
CA GLN A 9 18.57 8.64 55.07
C GLN A 9 19.27 9.25 53.85
N GLU A 10 20.46 8.75 53.52
CA GLU A 10 21.11 9.03 52.25
C GLU A 10 20.20 8.58 51.10
N THR A 11 19.53 9.53 50.43
CA THR A 11 18.89 9.27 49.14
C THR A 11 19.96 9.08 48.07
N LYS A 12 20.50 7.86 47.93
CA LYS A 12 21.26 7.48 46.73
C LYS A 12 20.32 7.27 45.56
N SER A 13 19.73 8.36 45.05
CA SER A 13 19.05 8.38 43.76
C SER A 13 20.09 8.52 42.64
N GLY A 14 20.85 7.46 42.44
CA GLY A 14 21.68 7.31 41.25
C GLY A 14 20.82 6.76 40.11
N LYS A 15 20.02 7.61 39.46
CA LYS A 15 19.38 7.27 38.18
C LYS A 15 20.49 7.10 37.14
N LYS A 16 21.05 5.89 37.03
CA LYS A 16 21.89 5.51 35.88
C LYS A 16 21.00 5.62 34.64
N SER A 17 21.24 6.63 33.82
CA SER A 17 20.67 6.70 32.47
C SER A 17 21.07 5.41 31.74
N SER A 18 20.12 4.50 31.57
CA SER A 18 20.32 3.31 30.75
C SER A 18 20.45 3.79 29.32
N LYS A 19 21.64 3.67 28.72
CA LYS A 19 21.81 3.91 27.29
C LYS A 19 20.80 3.04 26.55
N ALA A 20 19.99 3.66 25.68
CA ALA A 20 19.07 2.93 24.81
C ALA A 20 19.87 1.90 23.98
N ALA A 21 19.33 0.70 23.84
CA ALA A 21 19.95 -0.34 23.01
C ALA A 21 19.95 0.13 21.55
N PHE A 22 21.12 0.17 20.93
CA PHE A 22 21.25 0.60 19.53
C PHE A 22 20.88 -0.54 18.59
N ASN A 23 19.91 -0.30 17.70
CA ASN A 23 19.54 -1.21 16.62
C ASN A 23 20.17 -0.74 15.30
N TRP A 24 21.06 -1.54 14.71
CA TRP A 24 21.72 -1.18 13.44
C TRP A 24 20.79 -1.27 12.22
N GLN A 25 19.71 -2.05 12.29
CA GLN A 25 18.72 -2.19 11.22
C GLN A 25 17.70 -1.04 11.24
N ASP A 26 17.52 -0.42 12.40
CA ASP A 26 16.67 0.75 12.59
C ASP A 26 17.34 1.76 13.55
N PRO A 27 18.40 2.48 13.09
CA PRO A 27 19.18 3.37 13.94
C PRO A 27 18.39 4.52 14.54
N LEU A 28 17.30 4.93 13.88
CA LEU A 28 16.46 6.07 14.25
C LEU A 28 15.11 5.66 14.84
N SER A 29 14.89 4.35 15.08
CA SER A 29 13.62 3.83 15.60
C SER A 29 12.41 4.22 14.72
N PHE A 30 12.55 4.14 13.40
CA PHE A 30 11.49 4.31 12.41
C PHE A 30 10.24 3.52 12.76
N ASP A 31 10.38 2.27 13.21
CA ASP A 31 9.23 1.42 13.53
C ASP A 31 8.42 1.98 14.73
N SER A 32 9.04 2.78 15.60
CA SER A 32 8.33 3.44 16.71
C SER A 32 7.45 4.63 16.30
N LEU A 33 7.62 5.11 15.06
CA LEU A 33 6.82 6.21 14.50
C LEU A 33 5.57 5.71 13.78
N LEU A 34 5.46 4.40 13.54
CA LEU A 34 4.35 3.80 12.83
C LEU A 34 3.16 3.61 13.75
N THR A 35 1.96 3.78 13.20
CA THR A 35 0.73 3.37 13.86
C THR A 35 0.62 1.84 13.93
N GLU A 36 -0.28 1.34 14.77
CA GLU A 36 -0.54 -0.10 14.87
C GLU A 36 -1.04 -0.67 13.53
N ASP A 37 -1.96 0.03 12.86
CA ASP A 37 -2.49 -0.36 11.55
C ASP A 37 -1.38 -0.39 10.48
N GLU A 38 -0.51 0.62 10.44
CA GLU A 38 0.63 0.66 9.51
C GLU A 38 1.61 -0.48 9.76
N THR A 39 1.84 -0.84 11.03
CA THR A 39 2.70 -1.96 11.42
C THR A 39 2.10 -3.30 11.00
N ILE A 40 0.78 -3.46 11.15
CA ILE A 40 0.04 -4.64 10.70
C ILE A 40 0.11 -4.77 9.18
N ILE A 41 -0.16 -3.68 8.44
CA ILE A 41 -0.09 -3.64 6.98
C ILE A 41 1.32 -3.97 6.49
N GLN A 42 2.36 -3.37 7.08
CA GLN A 42 3.75 -3.68 6.75
C GLN A 42 4.06 -5.17 6.96
N THR A 43 3.59 -5.74 8.06
CA THR A 43 3.79 -7.15 8.39
C THR A 43 3.08 -8.07 7.40
N GLN A 44 1.83 -7.77 7.03
CA GLN A 44 1.07 -8.54 6.04
C GLN A 44 1.73 -8.46 4.66
N ALA A 45 2.14 -7.26 4.23
CA ALA A 45 2.86 -7.07 2.97
C ALA A 45 4.16 -7.87 2.93
N ARG A 46 4.96 -7.81 4.00
CA ARG A 46 6.18 -8.62 4.14
C ARG A 46 5.89 -10.11 4.04
N GLN A 47 4.88 -10.61 4.75
CA GLN A 47 4.55 -12.04 4.72
C GLN A 47 4.12 -12.51 3.33
N TYR A 48 3.30 -11.73 2.63
CA TYR A 48 2.92 -12.00 1.25
C TYR A 48 4.13 -12.04 0.32
N CYS A 49 4.95 -10.99 0.36
CA CYS A 49 6.14 -10.86 -0.47
C CYS A 49 7.10 -12.04 -0.29
N GLN A 50 7.36 -12.44 0.95
CA GLN A 50 8.26 -13.56 1.25
C GLN A 50 7.69 -14.92 0.84
N LYS A 51 6.37 -15.14 1.00
CA LYS A 51 5.73 -16.44 0.73
C LYS A 51 5.34 -16.63 -0.74
N LYS A 52 4.98 -15.55 -1.44
CA LYS A 52 4.35 -15.62 -2.78
C LYS A 52 5.22 -15.03 -3.87
N LEU A 53 5.85 -13.87 -3.65
CA LEU A 53 6.65 -13.19 -4.68
C LEU A 53 8.09 -13.71 -4.75
N LEU A 54 8.77 -13.85 -3.60
CA LEU A 54 10.16 -14.28 -3.54
C LEU A 54 10.44 -15.62 -4.25
N PRO A 55 9.58 -16.65 -4.17
CA PRO A 55 9.83 -17.90 -4.90
C PRO A 55 9.70 -17.76 -6.43
N ARG A 56 8.99 -16.74 -6.93
CA ARG A 56 8.70 -16.56 -8.36
C ARG A 56 9.77 -15.73 -9.07
N ILE A 57 10.38 -14.75 -8.39
CA ILE A 57 11.13 -13.68 -9.05
C ILE A 57 12.33 -14.16 -9.88
N ILE A 58 13.12 -15.13 -9.40
CA ILE A 58 14.35 -15.54 -10.09
C ILE A 58 14.04 -16.07 -11.49
N LYS A 59 13.00 -16.89 -11.61
CA LYS A 59 12.57 -17.45 -12.90
C LYS A 59 11.83 -16.39 -13.73
N ALA A 60 10.89 -15.67 -13.11
CA ALA A 60 10.12 -14.62 -13.76
C ALA A 60 11.03 -13.57 -14.43
N ASN A 61 12.06 -13.10 -13.71
CA ASN A 61 13.02 -12.13 -14.25
C ASN A 61 13.92 -12.72 -15.35
N ARG A 62 14.34 -13.98 -15.22
CA ARG A 62 15.18 -14.63 -16.23
C ARG A 62 14.44 -14.88 -17.54
N ASP A 63 13.19 -15.28 -17.44
CA ASP A 63 12.35 -15.66 -18.57
C ASP A 63 11.53 -14.47 -19.10
N GLU A 64 11.64 -13.29 -18.47
CA GLU A 64 10.90 -12.06 -18.79
C GLU A 64 9.37 -12.24 -18.75
N ILE A 65 8.89 -13.01 -17.78
CA ILE A 65 7.47 -13.34 -17.61
C ILE A 65 6.91 -12.67 -16.35
N PHE A 66 5.82 -11.93 -16.51
CA PHE A 66 5.00 -11.45 -15.39
C PHE A 66 3.78 -12.36 -15.21
N ASP A 67 3.53 -12.80 -13.98
CA ASP A 67 2.37 -13.64 -13.62
C ASP A 67 1.16 -12.75 -13.27
N PRO A 68 0.09 -12.73 -14.10
CA PRO A 68 -1.09 -11.90 -13.83
C PRO A 68 -1.81 -12.25 -12.53
N ALA A 69 -1.62 -13.45 -11.97
CA ALA A 69 -2.21 -13.82 -10.69
C ALA A 69 -1.71 -12.95 -9.53
N ILE A 70 -0.55 -12.31 -9.66
CA ILE A 70 -0.01 -11.38 -8.65
C ILE A 70 -0.97 -10.21 -8.42
N TYR A 71 -1.59 -9.71 -9.47
CA TYR A 71 -2.58 -8.63 -9.37
C TYR A 71 -3.81 -9.07 -8.58
N LEU A 72 -4.29 -10.30 -8.79
CA LEU A 72 -5.42 -10.87 -8.02
C LEU A 72 -5.06 -10.98 -6.55
N GLU A 73 -3.91 -11.56 -6.26
CA GLU A 73 -3.43 -11.72 -4.88
C GLU A 73 -3.26 -10.35 -4.17
N MET A 74 -2.67 -9.36 -4.83
CA MET A 74 -2.52 -8.01 -4.27
C MET A 74 -3.87 -7.29 -4.09
N GLY A 75 -4.83 -7.54 -4.99
CA GLY A 75 -6.19 -7.04 -4.89
C GLY A 75 -6.94 -7.62 -3.70
N GLU A 76 -6.90 -8.93 -3.51
CA GLU A 76 -7.50 -9.64 -2.37
C GLU A 76 -6.94 -9.17 -1.01
N MET A 77 -5.68 -8.74 -0.99
CA MET A 77 -5.03 -8.16 0.18
C MET A 77 -5.34 -6.68 0.43
N GLY A 78 -6.02 -6.01 -0.51
CA GLY A 78 -6.31 -4.58 -0.41
C GLY A 78 -5.09 -3.69 -0.66
N PHE A 79 -4.06 -4.18 -1.35
CA PHE A 79 -2.85 -3.39 -1.66
C PHE A 79 -3.02 -2.48 -2.86
N LEU A 80 -3.88 -2.86 -3.81
CA LEU A 80 -4.18 -2.06 -4.99
C LEU A 80 -5.14 -0.92 -4.64
N GLY A 81 -4.75 0.32 -4.97
CA GLY A 81 -5.56 1.50 -4.65
C GLY A 81 -5.77 1.68 -3.15
N SER A 82 -4.81 1.25 -2.32
CA SER A 82 -4.97 1.17 -0.86
C SER A 82 -5.32 2.50 -0.21
N THR A 83 -5.01 3.64 -0.82
CA THR A 83 -5.29 5.00 -0.31
C THR A 83 -6.63 5.56 -0.75
N LEU A 84 -7.41 4.82 -1.55
CA LEU A 84 -8.70 5.27 -2.06
C LEU A 84 -9.81 4.87 -1.10
N SER A 85 -10.78 5.76 -0.92
CA SER A 85 -11.96 5.52 -0.08
C SER A 85 -13.12 4.99 -0.93
N GLY A 86 -13.86 4.02 -0.39
CA GLY A 86 -15.02 3.42 -1.07
C GLY A 86 -14.65 2.37 -2.13
N TYR A 87 -15.66 1.88 -2.86
CA TYR A 87 -15.50 0.90 -3.96
C TYR A 87 -14.71 -0.37 -3.62
N GLY A 88 -14.69 -0.79 -2.34
CA GLY A 88 -13.92 -1.94 -1.88
C GLY A 88 -12.42 -1.68 -1.66
N CYS A 89 -11.97 -0.42 -1.77
CA CYS A 89 -10.60 -0.03 -1.48
C CYS A 89 -10.37 0.08 0.04
N ALA A 90 -9.12 -0.12 0.47
CA ALA A 90 -8.75 -0.26 1.87
C ALA A 90 -8.75 1.06 2.68
N ASP A 91 -8.79 2.22 2.03
CA ASP A 91 -8.81 3.55 2.67
C ASP A 91 -7.71 3.77 3.74
N THR A 92 -6.50 3.34 3.40
CA THR A 92 -5.31 3.38 4.27
C THR A 92 -4.49 4.67 4.10
N SER A 93 -3.61 4.95 5.06
CA SER A 93 -2.73 6.12 5.00
C SER A 93 -1.72 6.02 3.84
N TYR A 94 -1.22 7.17 3.36
CA TYR A 94 -0.12 7.21 2.40
C TYR A 94 1.17 6.58 2.95
N VAL A 95 1.37 6.62 4.27
CA VAL A 95 2.49 5.93 4.93
C VAL A 95 2.32 4.42 4.77
N ALA A 96 1.12 3.87 5.00
CA ALA A 96 0.84 2.46 4.78
C ALA A 96 1.09 2.04 3.32
N TYR A 97 0.66 2.85 2.34
CA TYR A 97 1.00 2.62 0.93
C TYR A 97 2.51 2.59 0.68
N GLY A 98 3.26 3.53 1.25
CA GLY A 98 4.72 3.54 1.18
C GLY A 98 5.37 2.30 1.82
N LEU A 99 4.80 1.78 2.91
CA LEU A 99 5.26 0.56 3.56
C LEU A 99 4.98 -0.69 2.71
N ILE A 100 3.82 -0.77 2.05
CA ILE A 100 3.50 -1.83 1.07
C ILE A 100 4.52 -1.79 -0.06
N ALA A 101 4.72 -0.61 -0.68
CA ALA A 101 5.67 -0.43 -1.77
C ALA A 101 7.10 -0.83 -1.36
N ARG A 102 7.55 -0.43 -0.16
CA ARG A 102 8.86 -0.81 0.41
C ARG A 102 9.03 -2.33 0.51
N GLU A 103 8.02 -3.05 0.99
CA GLU A 103 8.12 -4.51 1.15
C GLU A 103 8.01 -5.25 -0.18
N VAL A 104 7.23 -4.75 -1.15
CA VAL A 104 7.16 -5.31 -2.51
C VAL A 104 8.48 -5.09 -3.26
N GLU A 105 9.02 -3.87 -3.21
CA GLU A 105 10.30 -3.52 -3.86
C GLU A 105 11.50 -4.22 -3.25
N ARG A 106 11.41 -4.61 -1.96
CA ARG A 106 12.41 -5.48 -1.32
C ARG A 106 12.58 -6.80 -2.07
N ILE A 107 11.54 -7.28 -2.75
CA ILE A 107 11.62 -8.47 -3.62
C ILE A 107 12.10 -8.06 -5.00
N ASP A 108 11.36 -7.17 -5.67
CA ASP A 108 11.72 -6.69 -7.01
C ASP A 108 11.00 -5.40 -7.41
N SER A 109 11.72 -4.57 -8.18
CA SER A 109 11.22 -3.30 -8.69
C SER A 109 10.09 -3.44 -9.72
N SER A 110 10.04 -4.54 -10.50
CA SER A 110 8.98 -4.80 -11.49
C SER A 110 7.62 -4.98 -10.82
N TYR A 111 7.57 -5.72 -9.70
CA TYR A 111 6.35 -5.90 -8.92
C TYR A 111 5.86 -4.58 -8.30
N ARG A 112 6.79 -3.75 -7.79
CA ARG A 112 6.41 -2.42 -7.27
C ARG A 112 5.98 -1.48 -8.40
N SER A 113 6.52 -1.62 -9.61
CA SER A 113 6.07 -0.84 -10.77
C SER A 113 4.65 -1.21 -11.15
N ALA A 114 4.34 -2.50 -11.23
CA ALA A 114 2.99 -3.00 -11.45
C ALA A 114 1.98 -2.47 -10.40
N LEU A 115 2.32 -2.58 -9.12
CA LEU A 115 1.54 -2.01 -8.00
C LEU A 115 1.28 -0.51 -8.19
N SER A 116 2.32 0.25 -8.54
CA SER A 116 2.25 1.71 -8.68
C SER A 116 1.43 2.15 -9.89
N VAL A 117 1.59 1.49 -11.05
CA VAL A 117 0.79 1.80 -12.24
C VAL A 117 -0.68 1.59 -11.94
N GLN A 118 -1.01 0.42 -11.37
CA GLN A 118 -2.40 0.10 -11.08
C GLN A 118 -3.02 1.05 -10.06
N SER A 119 -2.33 1.34 -8.95
CA SER A 119 -2.88 2.16 -7.88
C SER A 119 -2.92 3.64 -8.25
N SER A 120 -1.79 4.18 -8.72
CA SER A 120 -1.61 5.64 -8.88
C SER A 120 -1.91 6.16 -10.28
N LEU A 121 -1.76 5.34 -11.33
CA LEU A 121 -1.95 5.77 -12.72
C LEU A 121 -3.27 5.28 -13.33
N VAL A 122 -3.87 4.23 -12.77
CA VAL A 122 -5.16 3.70 -13.23
C VAL A 122 -6.27 4.02 -12.24
N MET A 123 -6.20 3.46 -11.02
CA MET A 123 -7.29 3.59 -10.05
C MET A 123 -7.48 5.02 -9.55
N TYR A 124 -6.39 5.73 -9.21
CA TYR A 124 -6.49 7.10 -8.70
C TYR A 124 -7.13 8.09 -9.69
N PRO A 125 -6.74 8.16 -10.99
CA PRO A 125 -7.41 9.03 -11.94
C PRO A 125 -8.89 8.68 -12.17
N ILE A 126 -9.24 7.40 -12.21
CA ILE A 126 -10.64 6.97 -12.29
C ILE A 126 -11.41 7.45 -11.05
N HIS A 127 -10.88 7.20 -9.86
CA HIS A 127 -11.51 7.61 -8.60
C HIS A 127 -11.68 9.14 -8.49
N SER A 128 -10.67 9.90 -8.95
CA SER A 128 -10.66 11.35 -8.81
C SER A 128 -11.46 12.09 -9.88
N TYR A 129 -11.47 11.59 -11.12
CA TYR A 129 -11.91 12.38 -12.28
C TYR A 129 -13.04 11.74 -13.10
N ALA A 130 -13.34 10.45 -12.91
CA ALA A 130 -14.42 9.80 -13.65
C ALA A 130 -15.82 10.20 -13.14
N SER A 131 -16.86 9.93 -13.93
CA SER A 131 -18.25 10.00 -13.45
C SER A 131 -18.53 8.87 -12.45
N GLU A 132 -19.49 9.07 -11.54
CA GLU A 132 -19.85 8.07 -10.54
C GLU A 132 -20.21 6.70 -11.16
N THR A 133 -20.95 6.70 -12.27
CA THR A 133 -21.27 5.48 -13.02
C THR A 133 -20.02 4.72 -13.48
N LEU A 134 -18.97 5.43 -13.89
CA LEU A 134 -17.73 4.83 -14.38
C LEU A 134 -16.85 4.35 -13.21
N LYS A 135 -16.91 5.03 -12.06
CA LYS A 135 -16.24 4.56 -10.83
C LYS A 135 -16.87 3.26 -10.32
N GLU A 136 -18.20 3.18 -10.27
CA GLU A 136 -18.91 1.95 -9.89
C GLU A 136 -18.59 0.80 -10.86
N GLU A 137 -18.58 1.05 -12.17
CA GLU A 137 -18.28 0.02 -13.17
C GLU A 137 -16.82 -0.46 -13.14
N LEU A 138 -15.84 0.43 -12.92
CA LEU A 138 -14.43 0.06 -13.03
C LEU A 138 -13.78 -0.28 -11.70
N LEU A 139 -14.09 0.45 -10.62
CA LEU A 139 -13.44 0.27 -9.32
C LEU A 139 -14.11 -0.80 -8.46
N GLN A 140 -15.44 -0.93 -8.51
CA GLN A 140 -16.16 -1.92 -7.69
C GLN A 140 -15.85 -3.37 -8.13
N TYR A 141 -15.56 -3.57 -9.42
CA TYR A 141 -15.09 -4.83 -9.98
C TYR A 141 -13.55 -5.00 -9.86
N GLY A 142 -12.87 -4.05 -9.22
CA GLY A 142 -11.41 -3.91 -9.18
C GLY A 142 -10.66 -5.06 -8.52
N HIS A 143 -11.33 -5.90 -7.73
CA HIS A 143 -10.73 -7.13 -7.22
C HIS A 143 -10.67 -8.28 -8.24
N GLN A 144 -11.44 -8.25 -9.33
CA GLN A 144 -11.53 -9.39 -10.27
C GLN A 144 -11.28 -9.05 -11.74
N GLN A 145 -11.55 -7.83 -12.22
CA GLN A 145 -11.56 -7.57 -13.68
C GLN A 145 -10.52 -6.57 -14.18
N LEU A 146 -10.08 -5.59 -13.36
CA LEU A 146 -9.01 -4.64 -13.75
C LEU A 146 -7.61 -5.27 -13.85
N LEU A 147 -7.50 -6.57 -13.60
CA LEU A 147 -6.24 -7.31 -13.46
C LEU A 147 -5.84 -8.04 -14.77
N ASN A 148 -6.72 -8.00 -15.78
CA ASN A 148 -6.54 -8.63 -17.10
C ASN A 148 -6.64 -7.63 -18.26
N VAL A 149 -6.67 -6.34 -18.00
CA VAL A 149 -6.83 -5.32 -19.05
C VAL A 149 -5.46 -4.70 -19.28
N SER A 150 -4.90 -4.94 -20.46
CA SER A 150 -3.68 -4.25 -20.88
C SER A 150 -3.89 -2.73 -20.87
N GLU A 151 -2.82 -1.95 -20.68
CA GLU A 151 -2.88 -0.48 -20.71
C GLU A 151 -3.58 0.01 -22.00
N SER A 152 -3.36 -0.69 -23.13
CA SER A 152 -4.05 -0.48 -24.40
C SER A 152 -5.56 -0.75 -24.36
N GLU A 153 -6.03 -1.81 -23.70
CA GLU A 153 -7.46 -2.11 -23.60
C GLU A 153 -8.17 -1.20 -22.59
N LEU A 154 -7.45 -0.72 -21.56
CA LEU A 154 -7.94 0.32 -20.65
C LEU A 154 -8.09 1.63 -21.42
N GLN A 155 -7.08 2.00 -22.21
CA GLN A 155 -7.14 3.17 -23.08
C GLN A 155 -8.27 3.06 -24.10
N GLU A 156 -8.44 1.90 -24.75
CA GLU A 156 -9.53 1.65 -25.71
C GLU A 156 -10.90 1.70 -25.02
N LYS A 157 -11.05 1.14 -23.81
CA LYS A 157 -12.30 1.22 -23.04
C LYS A 157 -12.60 2.65 -22.58
N ILE A 158 -11.59 3.40 -22.15
CA ILE A 158 -11.72 4.81 -21.75
C ILE A 158 -12.12 5.64 -22.98
N GLU A 159 -11.42 5.50 -24.11
CA GLU A 159 -11.73 6.18 -25.37
C GLU A 159 -13.12 5.79 -25.91
N SER A 160 -13.47 4.50 -25.89
CA SER A 160 -14.80 3.99 -26.28
C SER A 160 -15.91 4.57 -25.40
N THR A 161 -15.68 4.68 -24.10
CA THR A 161 -16.67 5.20 -23.15
C THR A 161 -16.80 6.72 -23.26
N LEU A 162 -15.68 7.44 -23.42
CA LEU A 162 -15.68 8.88 -23.71
C LEU A 162 -16.36 9.17 -25.06
N ALA A 163 -16.08 8.38 -26.10
CA ALA A 163 -16.70 8.51 -27.42
C ALA A 163 -18.22 8.26 -27.37
N LYS A 164 -18.67 7.22 -26.64
CA LYS A 164 -20.10 6.95 -26.42
C LYS A 164 -20.78 8.07 -25.63
N THR A 165 -20.09 8.68 -24.67
CA THR A 165 -20.63 9.78 -23.87
C THR A 165 -20.74 11.06 -24.69
N PHE A 166 -19.72 11.38 -25.52
CA PHE A 166 -19.78 12.49 -26.47
C PHE A 166 -20.90 12.34 -27.50
N MET A 167 -21.08 11.13 -28.05
CA MET A 167 -22.17 10.82 -28.99
C MET A 167 -23.55 10.98 -28.34
N ARG A 168 -23.70 10.60 -27.07
CA ARG A 168 -24.96 10.77 -26.31
C ARG A 168 -25.25 12.23 -25.96
N MET A 169 -24.23 13.00 -25.62
CA MET A 169 -24.38 14.45 -25.38
C MET A 169 -24.71 15.23 -26.65
N GLY A 170 -24.15 14.82 -27.80
CA GLY A 170 -24.50 15.41 -29.11
C GLY A 170 -25.94 15.13 -29.54
N ALA A 171 -26.49 13.96 -29.17
CA ALA A 171 -27.88 13.61 -29.46
C ALA A 171 -28.91 14.27 -28.52
N ALA A 172 -28.49 14.85 -27.40
CA ALA A 172 -29.37 15.56 -26.45
C ALA A 172 -29.50 17.08 -26.75
N LEU A 173 -28.78 17.57 -27.76
CA LEU A 173 -28.74 18.99 -28.18
C LEU A 173 -29.40 19.24 -29.54
N LEU A 174 -30.15 18.27 -30.06
CA LEU A 174 -31.06 18.37 -31.21
C LEU A 174 -32.44 17.87 -30.80
#